data_AF-A0A9W6M2Q3-F1
#
_entry.id   AF-A0A9W6M2Q3-F1
#
_cell.length_a   1.000
_cell.length_b   1.000
_cell.length_c   1.000
_cell.angle_alpha   90.00
_cell.angle_beta   90.00
_cell.angle_gamma   90.00
#
_symmetry.space_group_name_H-M   'P 1'
#
loop_
_entity.id
_entity.type
_entity.pdbx_description
1 polymer ?
#
loop_
_entity_poly.entity_id
_entity_poly.type
_entity_poly.pdbx_seq_one_letter_code
_entity_poly.pdbx_strand_id
1 'polypeptide(L)'
;MKEKRGADEYRRLNVAIEHHPPRCADDPRFIRDAIDYQPNELSELRAVCRRCPLYALCASYGKAAKPPAGVWAGSVYKPRRQAHEAAD
;
A
#
# COMPACT_ATOMS: atom_id res chain seq x y z
N MET A 1 22.12 -10.91 3.70
CA MET A 1 20.72 -10.92 3.22
C MET A 1 20.15 -9.52 3.42
N LYS A 2 19.63 -8.85 2.38
CA LYS A 2 19.02 -7.52 2.55
C LYS A 2 17.70 -7.70 3.29
N GLU A 3 17.66 -7.29 4.55
CA GLU A 3 16.43 -7.26 5.34
C GLU A 3 15.41 -6.35 4.64
N LYS A 4 14.19 -6.85 4.40
CA LYS A 4 13.14 -6.08 3.73
C LYS A 4 12.69 -4.97 4.69
N ARG A 5 12.81 -3.71 4.28
CA ARG A 5 12.28 -2.57 5.05
C ARG A 5 10.81 -2.82 5.40
N GLY A 6 10.42 -2.52 6.63
CA GLY A 6 9.05 -2.69 7.09
C GLY A 6 8.65 -4.12 7.48
N ALA A 7 9.61 -5.04 7.68
CA ALA A 7 9.31 -6.44 7.98
C ALA A 7 8.55 -6.65 9.31
N ASP A 8 8.87 -5.86 10.33
CA ASP A 8 8.18 -5.95 11.63
C ASP A 8 6.75 -5.40 11.56
N GLU A 9 6.57 -4.27 10.88
CA GLU A 9 5.28 -3.66 10.60
C GLU A 9 4.40 -4.58 9.76
N TYR A 10 4.99 -5.26 8.77
CA TYR A 10 4.30 -6.26 7.97
C TYR A 10 3.83 -7.43 8.83
N ARG A 11 4.68 -7.94 9.72
CA ARG A 11 4.30 -9.04 10.63
C ARG A 11 3.11 -8.65 11.51
N ARG A 12 3.15 -7.47 12.12
CA ARG A 12 2.04 -6.95 12.95
C ARG A 12 0.75 -6.77 12.15
N LEU A 13 0.87 -6.22 10.93
CA LEU A 13 -0.26 -6.07 10.03
C LEU A 13 -0.85 -7.43 9.64
N ASN A 14 -0.01 -8.41 9.31
CA ASN A 14 -0.46 -9.73 8.88
C ASN A 14 -1.25 -10.45 9.96
N VAL A 15 -0.76 -10.43 11.21
CA VAL A 15 -1.49 -10.98 12.36
C VAL A 15 -2.84 -10.27 12.54
N ALA A 16 -2.89 -8.95 12.38
CA ALA A 16 -4.14 -8.21 12.52
C ALA A 16 -5.15 -8.50 11.40
N ILE A 17 -4.70 -8.77 10.17
CA ILE A 17 -5.56 -9.16 9.04
C ILE A 17 -6.30 -10.47 9.33
N GLU A 18 -5.64 -11.43 10.00
CA GLU A 18 -6.26 -12.72 10.36
C GLU A 18 -7.46 -12.54 11.30
N HIS A 19 -7.45 -11.52 12.16
CA HIS A 19 -8.53 -11.22 13.11
C HIS A 19 -9.54 -10.21 12.59
N HIS A 20 -9.11 -9.30 11.71
CA HIS A 20 -9.91 -8.21 11.20
C HIS A 20 -9.73 -8.10 9.69
N PRO A 21 -10.56 -8.78 8.88
CA PRO A 21 -10.43 -8.73 7.44
C PRO A 21 -10.53 -7.27 6.96
N PRO A 22 -9.58 -6.80 6.14
CA PRO A 22 -9.57 -5.40 5.70
C PRO A 22 -10.76 -5.13 4.79
N ARG A 23 -11.35 -3.93 4.92
CA ARG A 23 -12.48 -3.50 4.06
C ARG A 23 -12.14 -3.45 2.56
N CYS A 24 -10.85 -3.43 2.23
CA CYS A 24 -10.36 -3.42 0.87
C CYS A 24 -10.06 -4.81 0.29
N ALA A 25 -10.30 -5.89 1.04
CA ALA A 25 -9.95 -7.26 0.62
C ALA A 25 -10.57 -7.65 -0.74
N ASP A 26 -11.83 -7.28 -0.95
CA ASP A 26 -12.61 -7.65 -2.14
C ASP A 26 -12.57 -6.60 -3.26
N ASP A 27 -11.77 -5.53 -3.09
CA ASP A 27 -11.66 -4.47 -4.07
C ASP A 27 -10.33 -4.57 -4.84
N PRO A 28 -10.33 -5.06 -6.09
CA PRO A 28 -9.12 -5.28 -6.88
C PRO A 28 -8.38 -3.98 -7.20
N ARG A 29 -9.02 -2.82 -6.99
CA ARG A 29 -8.33 -1.53 -7.11
C ARG A 29 -7.19 -1.42 -6.12
N PHE A 30 -7.22 -2.09 -4.97
CA PHE A 30 -6.19 -1.97 -3.93
C PHE A 30 -4.90 -2.76 -4.18
N ILE A 31 -4.88 -3.62 -5.20
CA ILE A 31 -3.71 -4.44 -5.56
C ILE A 31 -3.03 -3.99 -6.87
N ARG A 32 -3.55 -2.94 -7.53
CA ARG A 32 -2.96 -2.39 -8.75
C ARG A 32 -1.59 -1.77 -8.50
N ASP A 33 -0.77 -1.69 -9.54
CA ASP A 33 0.50 -0.99 -9.48
C ASP A 33 0.30 0.50 -9.18
N ALA A 34 1.23 1.10 -8.44
CA ALA A 34 1.12 2.50 -8.04
C ALA A 34 1.06 3.47 -9.24
N ILE A 35 1.49 3.02 -10.43
CA ILE A 35 1.49 3.82 -11.67
C ILE A 35 0.09 3.94 -12.29
N ASP A 36 -0.80 2.99 -12.03
CA ASP A 36 -2.11 2.91 -12.69
C ASP A 36 -3.18 3.79 -12.04
N TYR A 37 -2.96 4.22 -10.80
CA TYR A 37 -3.93 5.04 -10.08
C TYR A 37 -4.01 6.47 -10.62
N GLN A 38 -5.24 6.88 -10.94
CA GLN A 38 -5.57 8.26 -11.25
C GLN A 38 -5.83 9.07 -9.96
N PRO A 39 -5.58 10.40 -9.96
CA PRO A 39 -5.74 11.24 -8.77
C PRO A 39 -7.15 11.24 -8.18
N ASN A 40 -8.17 11.18 -9.03
CA ASN A 40 -9.59 11.11 -8.63
C ASN A 40 -9.91 9.77 -7.94
N GLU A 41 -9.42 8.65 -8.46
CA GLU A 41 -9.64 7.31 -7.91
C GLU A 41 -9.07 7.20 -6.48
N LEU A 42 -7.90 7.78 -6.23
CA LEU A 42 -7.27 7.75 -4.90
C LEU A 42 -8.12 8.38 -3.80
N SER A 43 -8.97 9.35 -4.12
CA SER A 43 -9.85 9.99 -3.13
C SER A 43 -10.92 9.03 -2.63
N GLU A 44 -11.49 8.22 -3.52
CA GLU A 44 -12.47 7.18 -3.18
C GLU A 44 -11.84 6.06 -2.36
N LEU A 45 -10.68 5.55 -2.80
CA LEU A 45 -9.96 4.49 -2.09
C LEU A 45 -9.50 4.95 -0.69
N ARG A 46 -9.11 6.22 -0.57
CA ARG A 46 -8.77 6.82 0.72
C ARG A 46 -9.95 6.85 1.69
N ALA A 47 -11.17 7.09 1.21
CA ALA A 47 -12.36 7.05 2.04
C ALA A 47 -12.62 5.64 2.62
N VAL A 48 -12.38 4.59 1.81
CA VAL A 48 -12.45 3.19 2.27
C VAL A 48 -11.40 2.94 3.35
N CYS A 49 -10.14 3.36 3.14
CA CYS A 49 -9.08 3.21 4.12
C CYS A 49 -9.42 3.87 5.47
N ARG A 50 -9.97 5.09 5.47
CA ARG A 50 -10.27 5.83 6.71
C ARG A 50 -11.28 5.13 7.62
N ARG A 51 -12.07 4.20 7.09
CA ARG A 51 -13.05 3.40 7.85
C ARG A 51 -12.53 2.00 8.21
N CYS A 52 -11.30 1.66 7.83
CA CYS A 52 -10.71 0.36 8.05
C CYS A 52 -10.10 0.29 9.47
N PRO A 53 -10.39 -0.75 10.28
CA PRO A 53 -9.79 -0.91 11.61
C PRO A 53 -8.26 -1.08 11.54
N LEU A 54 -7.73 -1.55 10.41
CA LEU A 54 -6.31 -1.75 10.19
C LEU A 54 -5.57 -0.48 9.72
N TYR A 55 -6.24 0.68 9.63
CA TYR A 55 -5.68 1.90 9.04
C TYR A 55 -4.29 2.25 9.60
N ALA A 56 -4.13 2.24 10.93
CA ALA A 56 -2.86 2.60 11.56
C ALA A 56 -1.72 1.62 11.21
N LEU A 57 -2.02 0.32 11.18
CA LEU A 57 -1.04 -0.72 10.83
C LEU A 57 -0.67 -0.64 9.34
N CYS A 58 -1.63 -0.44 8.45
CA CYS A 58 -1.38 -0.20 7.03
C CYS A 58 -0.53 1.06 6.81
N ALA A 59 -0.79 2.15 7.55
CA ALA A 59 -0.02 3.39 7.45
C ALA A 59 1.44 3.19 7.90
N SER A 60 1.64 2.45 9.00
CA SER A 60 2.97 2.14 9.53
C SER A 60 3.77 1.31 8.54
N TYR A 61 3.19 0.22 8.03
CA TYR A 61 3.84 -0.61 7.02
C TYR A 61 4.12 0.17 5.72
N GLY A 62 3.13 0.89 5.19
CA GLY A 62 3.29 1.66 3.95
C GLY A 62 4.44 2.67 4.04
N LYS A 63 4.55 3.39 5.17
CA LYS A 63 5.63 4.36 5.40
C LYS A 63 7.01 3.69 5.48
N ALA A 64 7.10 2.55 6.15
CA ALA A 64 8.36 1.83 6.36
C ALA A 64 8.83 1.09 5.11
N ALA A 65 7.95 0.31 4.49
CA ALA A 65 8.27 -0.55 3.35
C ALA A 65 8.24 0.20 2.01
N LYS A 66 7.39 1.22 1.88
CA LYS A 66 7.11 1.94 0.61
C LYS A 66 6.85 0.95 -0.55
N PRO A 67 5.84 0.08 -0.41
CA PRO A 67 5.53 -0.94 -1.41
C PRO A 67 5.22 -0.31 -2.78
N PRO A 68 5.76 -0.86 -3.89
CA PRO A 68 5.61 -0.27 -5.22
C PRO A 68 4.20 -0.46 -5.82
N ALA A 69 3.40 -1.33 -5.22
CA ALA A 69 2.04 -1.63 -5.63
C ALA A 69 1.07 -1.49 -4.46
N GLY A 70 -0.20 -1.25 -4.80
CA GLY A 70 -1.33 -1.16 -3.90
C GLY A 70 -1.51 0.19 -3.20
N VAL A 71 -2.69 0.33 -2.57
CA VAL A 71 -3.03 1.48 -1.72
C VAL A 71 -2.90 1.10 -0.25
N TRP A 72 -2.10 1.86 0.48
CA TRP A 72 -1.79 1.61 1.88
C TRP A 72 -2.21 2.83 2.70
N ALA A 73 -3.24 2.66 3.55
CA ALA A 73 -3.84 3.74 4.32
C ALA A 73 -4.21 4.99 3.48
N GLY A 74 -4.70 4.76 2.26
CA GLY A 74 -5.09 5.80 1.32
C GLY A 74 -3.94 6.51 0.62
N SER A 75 -2.74 5.91 0.63
CA SER A 75 -1.54 6.42 -0.04
C SER A 75 -0.96 5.38 -0.98
N VAL A 76 -0.39 5.84 -2.09
CA VAL A 76 0.41 5.02 -3.01
C VAL A 76 1.86 5.46 -2.93
N TYR A 77 2.79 4.50 -2.99
CA TYR A 77 4.22 4.78 -2.94
C TYR A 77 4.82 4.47 -4.31
N LYS A 78 4.80 5.47 -5.20
CA LYS A 78 5.42 5.32 -6.51
C LYS A 78 6.93 5.10 -6.31
N PRO A 79 7.52 4.03 -6.84
CA PRO A 79 8.96 3.97 -6.92
C PRO A 79 9.42 5.21 -7.71
N ARG A 80 10.50 5.86 -7.25
CA ARG A 80 11.14 6.85 -8.12
C ARG A 80 11.42 6.10 -9.42
N ARG A 81 10.87 6.59 -10.56
CA ARG A 81 11.33 6.16 -11.88
C ARG A 81 12.85 6.16 -11.79
N GLN A 82 13.47 4.99 -11.88
CA GLN A 82 14.89 4.96 -12.22
C GLN A 82 14.94 5.63 -13.58
N ALA A 83 15.43 6.86 -13.61
CA ALA A 83 15.64 7.62 -14.82
C ALA A 83 16.86 7.05 -15.56
N HIS A 84 16.79 5.79 -15.97
CA HIS A 84 17.86 5.13 -16.71
C HIS A 84 17.30 4.12 -17.72
N GLU A 85 17.82 4.25 -18.95
CA GLU A 85 17.67 3.42 -20.15
C GLU A 85 16.33 3.38 -20.90
N ALA A 86 16.14 4.39 -21.77
CA ALA A 86 15.86 4.17 -23.18
C ALA A 86 16.49 5.32 -23.98
N ALA A 87 17.83 5.28 -24.07
CA ALA A 87 18.55 5.90 -25.17
C ALA A 87 19.01 4.71 -26.04
N ASP A 88 18.27 4.49 -27.12
CA ASP A 88 18.75 3.79 -28.32
C ASP A 88 18.26 4.63 -29.51
#